data_AF-H8GII2-F1
#
_entry.id   AF-H8GII2-F1
#
_cell.length_a   1.000
_cell.length_b   1.000
_cell.length_c   1.000
_cell.angle_alpha   90.00
_cell.angle_beta   90.00
_cell.angle_gamma   90.00
#
_symmetry.space_group_name_H-M   'P 1'
#
loop_
_entity.id
_entity.type
_entity.pdbx_description
1 polymer ?
#
loop_
_entity_poly.entity_id
_entity_poly.type
_entity_poly.pdbx_seq_one_letter_code
_entity_poly.pdbx_strand_id
1 'polypeptide(L)'
;MAEDLSRLPGNTKTSERRDPLASKSAGDTFLGFDFGIKKIGVAVGQTATLTASPLRTLRAANQQPNWQGIAELIRAWHPVGLVVGISRQADGSDNPVTPRMLKFCRQLEGRFGLPVYRQDETLSTFEAKQLLFDEVSVKAKKLWEVQDQLAAQLILQTWLNSHSHRENES
;
A
#
# COMPACT_ATOMS: atom_id res chain seq x y z
N MET A 1 -8.65 25.61 69.08
CA MET A 1 -8.98 25.77 67.65
C MET A 1 -8.23 27.01 67.18
N ALA A 2 -6.97 26.97 66.71
CA ALA A 2 -6.26 25.88 65.99
C ALA A 2 -7.06 25.50 64.71
N GLU A 3 -6.55 25.53 63.47
CA GLU A 3 -5.21 25.65 62.85
C GLU A 3 -5.36 26.40 61.48
N ASP A 4 -4.39 26.97 60.73
CA ASP A 4 -2.92 27.17 60.77
C ASP A 4 -2.54 28.42 59.87
N LEU A 5 -1.25 28.82 59.79
CA LEU A 5 -0.67 29.82 58.88
C LEU A 5 0.29 29.20 57.84
N SER A 6 0.01 29.29 56.53
CA SER A 6 1.11 29.31 55.54
C SER A 6 0.81 29.98 54.20
N ARG A 7 1.78 30.80 53.76
CA ARG A 7 1.95 31.37 52.40
C ARG A 7 2.49 30.24 51.48
N LEU A 8 2.29 30.17 50.16
CA LEU A 8 2.73 31.08 49.09
C LEU A 8 2.08 30.66 47.74
N PRO A 9 2.10 31.50 46.69
CA PRO A 9 1.72 31.10 45.33
C PRO A 9 2.83 30.29 44.63
N GLY A 10 2.45 29.31 43.80
CA GLY A 10 3.41 28.45 43.10
C GLY A 10 2.90 27.95 41.74
N ASN A 11 3.66 28.24 40.70
CA ASN A 11 3.57 27.66 39.35
C ASN A 11 3.34 26.13 39.38
N THR A 12 2.68 25.54 38.39
CA THR A 12 3.36 25.27 37.11
C THR A 12 2.40 24.91 35.99
N LYS A 13 2.73 25.39 34.77
CA LYS A 13 2.27 24.78 33.53
C LYS A 13 2.68 23.32 33.54
N THR A 14 1.74 22.39 33.68
CA THR A 14 2.01 20.99 33.33
C THR A 14 2.12 20.92 31.82
N SER A 15 3.34 21.17 31.34
CA SER A 15 3.75 20.90 29.97
C SER A 15 3.28 19.51 29.60
N GLU A 16 2.38 19.41 28.62
CA GLU A 16 2.19 18.17 27.88
C GLU A 16 3.57 17.81 27.32
N ARG A 17 4.23 16.85 27.96
CA ARG A 17 5.43 16.22 27.40
C ARG A 17 4.97 15.44 26.17
N ARG A 18 4.83 16.13 25.04
CA ARG A 18 4.81 15.52 23.72
C ARG A 18 6.04 14.63 23.67
N ASP A 19 5.80 13.33 23.55
CA ASP A 19 6.88 12.36 23.40
C ASP A 19 7.73 12.80 22.18
N PRO A 20 9.04 13.07 22.35
CA PRO A 20 9.91 13.46 21.24
C PRO A 20 9.99 12.41 20.12
N LEU A 21 9.54 11.18 20.37
CA LEU A 21 9.44 10.10 19.39
C LEU A 21 8.07 10.05 18.68
N ALA A 22 7.04 10.71 19.21
CA ALA A 22 5.73 10.83 18.55
C ALA A 22 5.75 11.75 17.32
N SER A 23 6.82 12.55 17.15
CA SER A 23 7.09 13.30 15.92
C SER A 23 8.03 12.55 14.97
N LYS A 24 7.72 11.29 14.65
CA LYS A 24 8.04 10.82 13.31
C LYS A 24 7.07 11.51 12.35
N SER A 25 7.61 12.30 11.42
CA SER A 25 6.98 12.42 10.10
C SER A 25 7.07 11.05 9.42
N ALA A 26 6.24 10.12 9.86
CA ALA A 26 6.04 8.84 9.21
C ALA A 26 5.34 9.17 7.90
N GLY A 27 6.10 9.17 6.80
CA GLY A 27 5.55 9.49 5.50
C GLY A 27 4.36 8.60 5.18
N ASP A 28 3.38 9.21 4.53
CA ASP A 28 2.14 8.58 4.12
C ASP A 28 2.34 7.14 3.65
N THR A 29 1.67 6.23 4.35
CA THR A 29 1.73 4.79 4.08
C THR A 29 0.65 4.43 3.05
N PHE A 30 1.03 3.58 2.09
CA PHE A 30 0.14 3.09 1.04
C PHE A 30 0.17 1.57 0.97
N LEU A 31 -0.98 0.97 0.60
CA LEU A 31 -1.04 -0.45 0.23
C LEU A 31 -1.21 -0.58 -1.28
N GLY A 32 -0.36 -1.41 -1.90
CA GLY A 32 -0.39 -1.74 -3.31
C GLY A 32 -1.01 -3.11 -3.56
N PHE A 33 -1.79 -3.23 -4.63
CA PHE A 33 -2.49 -4.46 -5.01
C PHE A 33 -2.26 -4.85 -6.47
N ASP A 34 -1.83 -6.09 -6.69
CA ASP A 34 -1.94 -6.79 -7.98
C ASP A 34 -3.22 -7.65 -7.96
N PHE A 35 -4.16 -7.37 -8.86
CA PHE A 35 -5.47 -8.04 -8.87
C PHE A 35 -5.52 -9.21 -9.86
N GLY A 36 -5.42 -10.44 -9.35
CA GLY A 36 -5.76 -11.67 -10.07
C GLY A 36 -7.09 -12.27 -9.63
N ILE A 37 -7.76 -12.99 -10.54
CA ILE A 37 -9.07 -13.64 -10.27
C ILE A 37 -8.99 -14.70 -9.14
N LYS A 38 -7.84 -15.36 -8.97
CA LYS A 38 -7.61 -16.42 -7.97
C LYS A 38 -6.83 -15.95 -6.74
N LYS A 39 -6.05 -14.87 -6.89
CA LYS A 39 -5.06 -14.39 -5.92
C LYS A 39 -4.89 -12.89 -6.10
N ILE A 40 -4.67 -12.18 -5.01
CA ILE A 40 -4.35 -10.76 -5.00
C ILE A 40 -3.01 -10.61 -4.31
N GLY A 41 -2.01 -10.09 -5.03
CA GLY A 41 -0.75 -9.68 -4.43
C GLY A 41 -0.94 -8.42 -3.59
N VAL A 42 -0.29 -8.33 -2.44
CA VAL A 42 -0.30 -7.12 -1.60
C VAL A 42 1.12 -6.71 -1.25
N ALA A 43 1.37 -5.41 -1.33
CA ALA A 43 2.59 -4.73 -0.91
C ALA A 43 2.26 -3.53 -0.02
N VAL A 44 3.26 -3.05 0.73
CA VAL A 44 3.19 -1.82 1.53
C VAL A 44 4.34 -0.90 1.15
N GLY A 45 4.14 0.41 1.20
CA GLY A 45 5.16 1.41 0.90
C GLY A 45 4.91 2.73 1.60
N GLN A 46 5.94 3.58 1.64
CA GLN A 46 5.94 4.86 2.35
C GLN A 46 6.52 5.95 1.46
N THR A 47 5.90 7.14 1.46
CA THR A 47 6.41 8.29 0.69
C THR A 47 7.73 8.84 1.25
N ALA A 48 7.92 8.82 2.58
CA ALA A 48 9.15 9.33 3.21
C ALA A 48 10.42 8.56 2.80
N THR A 49 10.31 7.28 2.43
CA THR A 49 11.43 6.46 1.96
C THR A 49 11.42 6.23 0.45
N LEU A 50 10.30 6.55 -0.23
CA LEU A 50 10.03 6.18 -1.62
C LEU A 50 10.29 4.70 -1.91
N THR A 51 9.95 3.82 -0.98
CA THR A 51 10.14 2.36 -1.13
C THR A 51 8.86 1.58 -0.90
N ALA A 52 8.69 0.52 -1.70
CA ALA A 52 7.67 -0.50 -1.53
C ALA A 52 8.31 -1.85 -1.17
N SER A 53 7.63 -2.64 -0.33
CA SER A 53 8.01 -3.99 0.08
C SER A 53 6.85 -4.98 -0.12
N PRO A 54 7.12 -6.24 -0.51
CA PRO A 54 6.09 -7.26 -0.66
C PRO A 54 5.55 -7.62 0.74
N LEU A 55 4.25 -7.86 0.84
CA LEU A 55 3.60 -8.10 2.14
C LEU A 55 3.04 -9.53 2.26
N ARG A 56 2.05 -9.87 1.43
CA ARG A 56 1.45 -11.22 1.37
C ARG A 56 0.56 -11.39 0.14
N THR A 57 0.28 -12.64 -0.22
CA THR A 57 -0.77 -12.97 -1.19
C THR A 57 -2.08 -13.29 -0.46
N LEU A 58 -3.18 -12.65 -0.86
CA LEU A 58 -4.54 -12.98 -0.42
C LEU A 58 -5.22 -13.86 -1.48
N ARG A 59 -5.71 -15.04 -1.11
CA ARG A 59 -6.46 -15.91 -2.03
C ARG A 59 -7.90 -15.43 -2.20
N ALA A 60 -8.39 -15.40 -3.42
CA ALA A 60 -9.80 -15.16 -3.71
C ALA A 60 -10.58 -16.49 -3.62
N ALA A 61 -11.79 -16.45 -3.06
CA ALA A 61 -12.69 -17.60 -2.96
C ALA A 61 -13.96 -17.31 -3.76
N ASN A 62 -14.44 -18.26 -4.56
CA ASN A 62 -15.63 -18.10 -5.42
C ASN A 62 -15.59 -16.83 -6.30
N GLN A 63 -14.41 -16.51 -6.85
CA GLN A 63 -14.11 -15.27 -7.60
C GLN A 63 -14.32 -13.95 -6.81
N GLN A 64 -14.44 -14.01 -5.48
CA GLN A 64 -14.53 -12.84 -4.61
C GLN A 64 -13.20 -12.60 -3.88
N PRO A 65 -12.72 -11.34 -3.81
CA PRO A 65 -11.57 -10.96 -2.99
C PRO A 65 -11.77 -11.31 -1.52
N ASN A 66 -10.67 -11.61 -0.82
CA ASN A 66 -10.68 -11.76 0.63
C ASN A 66 -10.76 -10.38 1.30
N TRP A 67 -11.97 -9.82 1.37
CA TRP A 67 -12.24 -8.51 1.96
C TRP A 67 -11.87 -8.43 3.44
N GLN A 68 -11.99 -9.53 4.19
CA GLN A 68 -11.55 -9.59 5.58
C GLN A 68 -10.03 -9.44 5.69
N GLY A 69 -9.27 -10.19 4.87
CA GLY A 69 -7.82 -10.06 4.81
C GLY A 69 -7.36 -8.66 4.40
N ILE A 70 -8.07 -8.00 3.47
CA ILE A 70 -7.80 -6.61 3.10
C ILE A 70 -8.08 -5.66 4.28
N ALA A 71 -9.20 -5.83 4.99
CA ALA A 71 -9.56 -5.02 6.16
C ALA A 71 -8.57 -5.18 7.32
N GLU A 72 -8.08 -6.40 7.56
CA GLU A 72 -7.01 -6.70 8.53
C GLU A 72 -5.72 -5.94 8.19
N LEU A 73 -5.35 -5.89 6.91
CA LEU A 73 -4.16 -5.16 6.46
C LEU A 73 -4.32 -3.64 6.55
N ILE A 74 -5.48 -3.09 6.17
CA ILE A 74 -5.78 -1.67 6.32
C ILE A 74 -5.72 -1.26 7.80
N ARG A 75 -6.31 -2.06 8.70
CA ARG A 75 -6.25 -1.82 10.16
C ARG A 75 -4.83 -2.00 10.74
N ALA A 76 -3.99 -2.85 10.16
CA ALA A 76 -2.61 -3.02 10.62
C ALA A 76 -1.71 -1.84 10.20
N TRP A 77 -1.81 -1.45 8.92
CA TRP A 77 -0.87 -0.50 8.29
C TRP A 77 -1.35 0.95 8.26
N HIS A 78 -2.63 1.22 8.56
CA HIS A 78 -3.24 2.55 8.56
C HIS A 78 -2.89 3.37 7.29
N PRO A 79 -3.06 2.81 6.07
CA PRO A 79 -2.68 3.51 4.86
C PRO A 79 -3.59 4.71 4.60
N VAL A 80 -3.01 5.82 4.12
CA VAL A 80 -3.78 7.01 3.71
C VAL A 80 -4.42 6.83 2.33
N GLY A 81 -3.94 5.85 1.54
CA GLY A 81 -4.46 5.54 0.21
C GLY A 81 -4.05 4.15 -0.27
N LEU A 82 -4.70 3.70 -1.34
CA LEU A 82 -4.52 2.37 -1.92
C LEU A 82 -4.13 2.51 -3.40
N VAL A 83 -3.25 1.64 -3.90
CA VAL A 83 -2.81 1.65 -5.30
C VAL A 83 -3.15 0.30 -5.93
N VAL A 84 -3.79 0.31 -7.09
CA VAL A 84 -4.17 -0.92 -7.82
C VAL A 84 -3.55 -0.90 -9.21
N GLY A 85 -2.86 -1.98 -9.57
CA GLY A 85 -2.38 -2.21 -10.93
C GLY A 85 -3.56 -2.44 -11.88
N ILE A 86 -3.56 -1.77 -13.03
CA ILE A 86 -4.53 -1.96 -14.10
C ILE A 86 -3.76 -2.35 -15.36
N SER A 87 -3.88 -3.60 -15.78
CA SER A 87 -3.35 -4.02 -17.08
C SER A 87 -4.26 -3.48 -18.20
N ARG A 88 -3.68 -2.72 -19.13
CA ARG A 88 -4.28 -2.37 -20.42
C ARG A 88 -3.67 -3.24 -21.53
N GLN A 89 -4.47 -3.69 -22.48
CA GLN A 89 -3.92 -4.37 -23.68
C GLN A 89 -3.34 -3.32 -24.64
N ALA A 90 -2.20 -3.66 -25.25
CA ALA A 90 -1.46 -2.76 -26.13
C ALA A 90 -2.17 -2.46 -27.45
N ASP A 91 -3.14 -3.31 -27.86
CA ASP A 91 -3.95 -3.15 -29.07
C ASP A 91 -5.29 -2.42 -28.84
N GLY A 92 -5.58 -2.03 -27.59
CA GLY A 92 -6.84 -1.38 -27.21
C GLY A 92 -8.06 -2.32 -27.13
N SER A 93 -7.88 -3.64 -27.27
CA SER A 93 -8.98 -4.60 -27.16
C SER A 93 -9.42 -4.84 -25.69
N ASP A 94 -10.69 -5.22 -25.51
CA ASP A 94 -11.29 -5.43 -24.19
C ASP A 94 -10.66 -6.62 -23.46
N ASN A 95 -9.89 -6.35 -22.40
CA ASN A 95 -9.37 -7.40 -21.54
C ASN A 95 -10.48 -7.84 -20.56
N PRO A 96 -10.90 -9.12 -20.53
CA PRO A 96 -11.98 -9.61 -19.66
C PRO A 96 -11.69 -9.52 -18.15
N VAL A 97 -10.47 -9.12 -17.76
CA VAL A 97 -10.05 -8.85 -16.38
C VAL A 97 -10.17 -7.37 -16.02
N THR A 98 -9.98 -6.42 -16.94
CA THR A 98 -10.01 -4.97 -16.64
C THR A 98 -11.34 -4.49 -16.05
N PRO A 99 -12.53 -4.91 -16.51
CA PRO A 99 -13.80 -4.58 -15.84
C PRO A 99 -13.87 -5.11 -14.39
N ARG A 100 -13.20 -6.24 -14.09
CA ARG A 100 -13.11 -6.79 -12.72
C ARG A 100 -12.14 -5.99 -11.86
N MET A 101 -10.99 -5.56 -12.40
CA MET A 101 -10.04 -4.66 -11.72
C MET A 101 -10.71 -3.32 -11.38
N LEU A 102 -11.41 -2.70 -12.34
CA LEU A 102 -12.14 -1.45 -12.10
C LEU A 102 -13.29 -1.63 -11.09
N LYS A 103 -13.96 -2.79 -11.08
CA LYS A 103 -14.94 -3.14 -10.04
C LYS A 103 -14.26 -3.29 -8.68
N PHE A 104 -13.08 -3.88 -8.61
CA PHE A 104 -12.28 -4.01 -7.39
C PHE A 104 -11.87 -2.64 -6.82
N CYS A 105 -11.42 -1.69 -7.65
CA CYS A 105 -11.17 -0.30 -7.21
C CYS A 105 -12.39 0.33 -6.55
N ARG A 106 -13.55 0.36 -7.23
CA ARG A 106 -14.80 0.91 -6.68
C ARG A 106 -15.24 0.22 -5.39
N GLN A 107 -14.94 -1.07 -5.28
CA GLN A 107 -15.24 -1.90 -4.12
C GLN A 107 -14.26 -1.74 -2.95
N LEU A 108 -13.07 -1.19 -3.18
CA LEU A 108 -12.15 -0.71 -2.14
C LEU A 108 -12.61 0.66 -1.64
N GLU A 109 -12.81 1.62 -2.56
CA GLU A 109 -13.31 2.99 -2.28
C GLU A 109 -14.56 2.94 -1.39
N GLY A 110 -15.61 2.25 -1.86
CA GLY A 110 -16.91 2.20 -1.17
C GLY A 110 -16.95 1.36 0.12
N ARG A 111 -15.92 0.56 0.43
CA ARG A 111 -15.85 -0.22 1.68
C ARG A 111 -14.99 0.42 2.76
N PHE A 112 -13.93 1.11 2.36
CA PHE A 112 -12.90 1.58 3.27
C PHE A 112 -12.80 3.11 3.34
N GLY A 113 -13.45 3.85 2.43
CA GLY A 113 -13.42 5.31 2.41
C GLY A 113 -12.05 5.90 2.06
N LEU A 114 -11.11 5.08 1.61
CA LEU A 114 -9.76 5.48 1.22
C LEU A 114 -9.69 5.80 -0.28
N PRO A 115 -8.87 6.79 -0.70
CA PRO A 115 -8.61 7.06 -2.10
C PRO A 115 -7.93 5.86 -2.77
N VAL A 116 -8.38 5.49 -3.97
CA VAL A 116 -7.82 4.39 -4.76
C VAL A 116 -7.21 4.92 -6.05
N TYR A 117 -5.88 4.94 -6.08
CA TYR A 117 -5.10 5.28 -7.26
C TYR A 117 -4.95 4.07 -8.18
N ARG A 118 -4.89 4.34 -9.48
CA ARG A 118 -4.76 3.32 -10.53
C ARG A 118 -3.41 3.50 -11.19
N GLN A 119 -2.57 2.48 -11.13
CA GLN A 119 -1.27 2.46 -11.80
C GLN A 119 -1.40 1.63 -13.07
N ASP A 120 -1.04 2.20 -14.21
CA ASP A 120 -0.98 1.45 -15.48
C ASP A 120 0.28 0.57 -15.51
N GLU A 121 0.12 -0.64 -16.05
CA GLU A 121 1.18 -1.66 -16.15
C GLU A 121 1.79 -1.77 -17.56
N THR A 122 1.45 -0.85 -18.48
CA THR A 122 1.89 -0.86 -19.89
C THR A 122 3.39 -1.01 -20.15
N LEU A 123 4.26 -0.70 -19.18
CA LEU A 123 5.72 -0.86 -19.27
C LEU A 123 6.27 -2.18 -18.70
N SER A 124 5.40 -3.05 -18.18
CA SER A 124 5.79 -4.29 -17.50
C SER A 124 5.16 -5.51 -18.21
N THR A 125 5.64 -5.81 -19.42
CA THR A 125 5.30 -7.08 -20.08
C THR A 125 5.61 -8.27 -19.16
N PHE A 126 4.82 -9.34 -19.31
CA PHE A 126 5.03 -10.59 -18.59
C PHE A 126 6.48 -11.10 -18.78
N GLU A 127 7.02 -10.91 -19.98
CA GLU A 127 8.41 -11.22 -20.35
C GLU A 127 9.44 -10.38 -19.59
N ALA A 128 9.23 -9.07 -19.40
CA ALA A 128 10.15 -8.24 -18.60
C ALA A 128 10.13 -8.63 -17.11
N LYS A 129 8.94 -8.93 -16.57
CA LYS A 129 8.80 -9.54 -15.23
C LYS A 129 9.55 -10.88 -15.17
N GLN A 130 9.41 -11.73 -16.19
CA GLN A 130 9.98 -13.08 -16.24
C GLN A 130 11.52 -13.08 -16.39
N LEU A 131 12.09 -12.22 -17.23
CA LEU A 131 13.55 -12.07 -17.39
C LEU A 131 14.24 -11.69 -16.07
N LEU A 132 13.64 -10.75 -15.31
CA LEU A 132 14.11 -10.37 -13.97
C LEU A 132 14.05 -11.54 -12.94
N PHE A 133 13.20 -12.54 -13.16
CA PHE A 133 13.14 -13.73 -12.32
C PHE A 133 14.09 -14.85 -12.78
N ASP A 134 14.31 -14.99 -14.09
CA ASP A 134 15.12 -16.06 -14.68
C ASP A 134 16.64 -15.79 -14.59
N GLU A 135 17.08 -14.52 -14.59
CA GLU A 135 18.49 -14.17 -14.30
C GLU A 135 18.91 -14.57 -12.86
N VAL A 136 17.96 -14.62 -11.91
CA VAL A 136 18.23 -14.97 -10.50
C VAL A 136 18.17 -16.49 -10.28
N SER A 137 19.09 -17.19 -10.95
CA SER A 137 19.29 -18.63 -10.79
C SER A 137 19.48 -19.05 -9.33
N VAL A 138 19.11 -20.30 -9.03
CA VAL A 138 19.01 -20.92 -7.68
C VAL A 138 17.76 -20.54 -6.87
N LYS A 139 17.06 -19.42 -7.12
CA LYS A 139 15.85 -19.03 -6.34
C LYS A 139 14.50 -19.05 -7.07
N ALA A 140 14.45 -19.34 -8.37
CA ALA A 140 13.22 -19.39 -9.18
C ALA A 140 12.03 -20.10 -8.51
N LYS A 141 12.25 -21.21 -7.79
CA LYS A 141 11.18 -21.91 -7.05
C LYS A 141 10.55 -21.06 -5.94
N LYS A 142 11.34 -20.34 -5.15
CA LYS A 142 10.82 -19.44 -4.11
C LYS A 142 10.25 -18.15 -4.68
N LEU A 143 10.73 -17.72 -5.86
CA LEU A 143 10.24 -16.52 -6.53
C LEU A 143 8.82 -16.72 -7.10
N TRP A 144 8.49 -17.87 -7.70
CA TRP A 144 7.09 -18.13 -8.13
C TRP A 144 6.11 -18.20 -6.95
N GLU A 145 6.56 -18.70 -5.79
CA GLU A 145 5.73 -18.79 -4.56
C GLU A 145 5.27 -17.41 -4.06
N VAL A 146 6.05 -16.35 -4.33
CA VAL A 146 5.77 -14.96 -3.94
C VAL A 146 5.51 -14.00 -5.11
N GLN A 147 5.41 -14.51 -6.34
CA GLN A 147 5.31 -13.70 -7.57
C GLN A 147 4.22 -12.62 -7.49
N ASP A 148 3.03 -12.96 -6.97
CA ASP A 148 1.93 -12.02 -6.82
C ASP A 148 2.34 -10.80 -5.95
N GLN A 149 3.12 -11.03 -4.90
CA GLN A 149 3.55 -10.00 -3.95
C GLN A 149 4.62 -9.08 -4.55
N LEU A 150 5.50 -9.63 -5.38
CA LEU A 150 6.53 -8.89 -6.11
C LEU A 150 5.92 -8.05 -7.24
N ALA A 151 4.86 -8.54 -7.90
CA ALA A 151 4.08 -7.74 -8.83
C ALA A 151 3.41 -6.55 -8.13
N ALA A 152 2.75 -6.78 -6.98
CA ALA A 152 2.16 -5.71 -6.17
C ALA A 152 3.22 -4.71 -5.64
N GLN A 153 4.42 -5.17 -5.32
CA GLN A 153 5.55 -4.32 -4.94
C GLN A 153 5.98 -3.42 -6.11
N LEU A 154 6.15 -3.97 -7.31
CA LEU A 154 6.55 -3.23 -8.50
C LEU A 154 5.52 -2.16 -8.88
N ILE A 155 4.22 -2.51 -8.82
CA ILE A 155 3.09 -1.58 -9.03
C ILE A 155 3.20 -0.39 -8.07
N LEU A 156 3.37 -0.65 -6.77
CA LEU A 156 3.45 0.40 -5.75
C LEU A 156 4.73 1.23 -5.88
N GLN A 157 5.87 0.60 -6.18
CA GLN A 157 7.15 1.29 -6.38
C GLN A 157 7.10 2.25 -7.57
N THR A 158 6.52 1.80 -8.69
CA THR A 158 6.32 2.65 -9.89
C THR A 158 5.43 3.84 -9.55
N TRP A 159 4.34 3.62 -8.80
CA TRP A 159 3.45 4.68 -8.37
C TRP A 159 4.15 5.70 -7.45
N LEU A 160 4.87 5.23 -6.42
CA LEU A 160 5.64 6.09 -5.50
C LEU A 160 6.66 6.96 -6.25
N ASN A 161 7.43 6.36 -7.17
CA ASN A 161 8.40 7.07 -8.00
C ASN A 161 7.73 8.14 -8.87
N SER A 162 6.54 7.86 -9.44
CA SER A 162 5.80 8.84 -10.26
C SER A 162 5.19 9.99 -9.44
N HIS A 163 4.91 9.76 -8.15
CA HIS A 163 4.28 10.77 -7.29
C HIS A 163 5.29 11.73 -6.68
N SER A 164 6.50 11.28 -6.33
CA SER A 164 7.57 12.17 -5.84
C SER A 164 8.03 13.20 -6.87
N HIS A 165 8.02 12.85 -8.16
CA HIS A 165 8.36 13.80 -9.23
C HIS A 165 7.33 14.95 -9.34
N ARG A 166 6.06 14.72 -8.98
CA ARG A 166 4.99 15.72 -9.10
C ARG A 166 5.00 16.76 -7.96
N GLU A 167 5.54 16.42 -6.80
CA GLU A 167 5.64 17.36 -5.67
C GLU A 167 6.86 18.29 -5.77
N ASN A 168 7.85 17.97 -6.61
CA ASN A 168 9.04 18.80 -6.82
C ASN A 168 8.90 19.81 -7.98
N GLU A 169 7.75 19.86 -8.66
CA GLU A 169 7.45 20.74 -9.80
C GLU A 169 6.31 21.74 -9.51
N SER A 170 5.97 21.97 -8.23
CA SER A 170 4.89 22.88 -7.78
C SER A 170 5.38 23.93 -6.78
#